data_AF-A0A845FCJ4-F1
#
_entry.id   AF-A0A845FCJ4-F1
#
_cell.length_a   1.000
_cell.length_b   1.000
_cell.length_c   1.000
_cell.angle_alpha   90.00
_cell.angle_beta   90.00
_cell.angle_gamma   90.00
#
_symmetry.space_group_name_H-M   'P 1'
#
loop_
_entity.id
_entity.type
_entity.pdbx_description
1 polymer ?
#
loop_
_entity_poly.entity_id
_entity_poly.type
_entity_poly.pdbx_seq_one_letter_code
_entity_poly.pdbx_strand_id
1 'polypeptide(L)' 'MLIFVGDQDHHYKKDVMDKLKNRSNVRIELLENVNHSLDIAGMDTSRSIEVMKQVVESVGVFMKE' A
#
# COMPACT_ATOMS: atom_id res chain seq x y z
N MET A 1 -12.44 -1.90 5.59
CA MET A 1 -11.27 -2.76 5.24
C MET A 1 -10.17 -1.85 4.72
N LEU A 2 -8.96 -1.95 5.27
CA LEU A 2 -7.79 -1.19 4.83
C LEU A 2 -6.89 -2.07 3.96
N ILE A 3 -6.47 -1.57 2.80
CA ILE A 3 -5.58 -2.27 1.86
C ILE A 3 -4.44 -1.36 1.46
N PHE A 4 -3.21 -1.89 1.45
CA PHE A 4 -2.04 -1.24 0.89
C PHE A 4 -1.62 -1.97 -0.38
N VAL A 5 -1.26 -1.23 -1.43
CA VAL A 5 -0.77 -1.81 -2.69
C VAL A 5 0.40 -0.97 -3.20
N GLY A 6 1.49 -1.61 -3.62
CA GLY A 6 2.58 -0.95 -4.31
C GLY A 6 2.28 -0.75 -5.80
N ASP A 7 2.63 0.40 -6.37
CA ASP A 7 2.45 0.70 -7.80
C ASP A 7 3.41 -0.08 -8.72
N GLN A 8 4.49 -0.64 -8.18
CA GLN A 8 5.43 -1.54 -8.86
C GLN A 8 5.16 -3.02 -8.54
N ASP A 9 4.06 -3.34 -7.86
CA ASP A 9 3.61 -4.72 -7.71
C ASP A 9 3.22 -5.27 -9.08
N HIS A 10 3.79 -6.40 -9.51
CA HIS A 10 3.47 -6.99 -10.80
C HIS A 10 2.02 -7.53 -10.87
N HIS A 11 1.36 -7.67 -9.73
CA HIS A 11 -0.07 -7.95 -9.62
C HIS A 11 -0.95 -6.69 -9.62
N TYR A 12 -0.36 -5.49 -9.55
CA TYR A 12 -1.09 -4.23 -9.63
C TYR A 12 -1.80 -4.10 -10.98
N LYS A 13 -3.12 -3.95 -10.92
CA LYS A 13 -3.98 -3.72 -12.09
C LYS A 13 -4.83 -2.49 -11.84
N LYS A 14 -4.54 -1.41 -12.56
CA LYS A 14 -5.20 -0.11 -12.38
C LYS A 14 -6.72 -0.21 -12.45
N ASP A 15 -7.26 -0.97 -13.40
CA ASP A 15 -8.70 -1.17 -13.58
C ASP A 15 -9.37 -1.89 -12.39
N VAL A 16 -8.67 -2.81 -11.74
CA VAL A 16 -9.12 -3.47 -10.52
C VAL A 16 -9.13 -2.47 -9.37
N MET A 17 -8.08 -1.65 -9.25
CA MET A 17 -7.95 -0.65 -8.20
C MET A 17 -9.02 0.44 -8.32
N ASP A 18 -9.31 0.92 -9.52
CA ASP A 18 -10.35 1.92 -9.75
C ASP A 18 -11.74 1.38 -9.36
N LYS A 19 -12.03 0.10 -9.64
CA LYS A 19 -13.26 -0.56 -9.19
C LYS A 19 -13.34 -0.70 -7.67
N LEU A 20 -12.22 -0.97 -7.00
CA LEU A 20 -12.17 -1.11 -5.54
C LEU A 20 -12.28 0.25 -4.83
N LYS A 21 -11.66 1.30 -5.37
CA LYS A 21 -11.75 2.68 -4.85
C LYS A 21 -13.18 3.21 -4.78
N ASN A 22 -14.05 2.74 -5.68
CA ASN A 22 -15.46 3.13 -5.69
C ASN A 22 -16.31 2.44 -4.60
N ARG A 23 -15.73 1.53 -3.80
CA ARG A 23 -16.44 0.87 -2.70
C ARG A 23 -16.30 1.65 -1.40
N SER A 24 -17.42 2.10 -0.83
CA SER A 24 -17.45 2.92 0.39
C SER A 24 -16.92 2.24 1.66
N ASN A 25 -16.85 0.90 1.69
CA ASN A 25 -16.38 0.12 2.83
C ASN A 25 -14.89 -0.29 2.74
N VAL A 26 -14.18 0.22 1.73
CA VAL A 26 -12.77 -0.09 1.47
C VAL A 26 -11.97 1.21 1.44
N ARG A 27 -10.91 1.27 2.24
CA ARG A 27 -9.87 2.30 2.16
C ARG A 27 -8.65 1.67 1.52
N ILE A 28 -8.10 2.34 0.50
CA ILE A 28 -6.97 1.85 -0.28
C ILE A 28 -5.88 2.91 -0.27
N GLU A 29 -4.68 2.49 0.09
CA GLU A 29 -3.48 3.31 0.03
C GLU A 29 -2.54 2.75 -1.03
N LEU A 30 -2.28 3.56 -2.06
CA LEU A 30 -1.34 3.24 -3.12
C LEU A 30 0.03 3.79 -2.73
N LEU A 31 1.02 2.92 -2.68
CA LEU A 31 2.39 3.24 -2.28
C LEU A 31 3.26 3.36 -3.53
N GLU A 32 3.98 4.48 -3.66
CA GLU A 32 4.79 4.81 -4.83
C GLU A 32 6.17 4.15 -4.79
N ASN A 33 6.62 3.62 -5.92
CA ASN A 33 7.88 2.90 -6.10
C ASN A 33 8.01 1.67 -5.21
N VAL A 34 6.89 1.09 -4.80
CA VAL A 34 6.84 -0.04 -3.87
C VAL A 34 6.41 -1.29 -4.62
N ASN A 35 7.10 -2.40 -4.36
CA ASN A 35 6.82 -3.69 -4.98
C ASN A 35 5.83 -4.52 -4.15
N HIS A 36 5.63 -5.78 -4.56
CA HIS A 36 4.71 -6.72 -3.88
C HIS A 36 5.07 -6.97 -2.40
N SER A 37 6.34 -6.93 -2.04
CA SER A 37 6.84 -7.18 -0.68
C SER A 37 6.83 -5.93 0.21
N LEU A 38 6.25 -4.82 -0.26
CA LEU A 38 6.33 -3.50 0.37
C LEU A 38 7.76 -2.91 0.41
N ASP A 39 8.65 -3.41 -0.44
CA ASP A 39 10.00 -2.86 -0.59
C ASP A 39 10.05 -1.80 -1.67
N ILE A 40 10.94 -0.83 -1.50
CA ILE A 40 11.27 0.12 -2.56
C ILE A 40 11.97 -0.60 -3.71
N ALA A 41 11.45 -0.40 -4.91
CA ALA A 41 12.07 -0.86 -6.14
C ALA A 41 13.50 -0.28 -6.24
N GLY A 42 14.51 -1.15 -6.38
CA GLY A 42 15.91 -0.75 -6.42
C GLY A 42 16.75 -1.09 -5.18
N MET A 43 16.22 -1.91 -4.25
CA MET A 43 16.96 -2.42 -3.07
C MET A 43 17.43 -1.33 -2.09
N ASP A 44 16.65 -0.26 -1.92
CA ASP A 44 16.86 0.75 -0.88
C ASP A 44 16.25 0.28 0.45
N THR A 45 17.04 -0.46 1.23
CA THR A 45 16.60 -1.04 2.51
C THR A 45 16.09 -0.01 3.50
N SER A 46 16.75 1.15 3.62
CA SER A 46 16.34 2.19 4.58
C SER A 46 14.96 2.72 4.25
N ARG A 47 14.73 3.00 2.96
CA ARG A 47 13.44 3.49 2.51
C ARG A 47 12.34 2.42 2.54
N SER A 48 12.67 1.15 2.30
CA SER A 48 11.73 0.04 2.55
C SER A 48 11.27 -0.04 4.01
N ILE A 49 12.19 0.15 4.97
CA ILE A 49 11.85 0.17 6.40
C ILE A 49 10.92 1.34 6.71
N GLU A 50 11.14 2.51 6.11
CA GLU A 50 10.28 3.67 6.26
C GLU A 50 8.86 3.43 5.71
N VAL A 51 8.74 2.79 4.54
CA VAL A 51 7.45 2.35 3.98
C VAL A 51 6.73 1.41 4.94
N MET A 52 7.43 0.39 5.44
CA MET A 52 6.85 -0.57 6.39
C MET A 52 6.41 0.11 7.70
N LYS A 53 7.19 1.07 8.21
CA LYS A 53 6.81 1.88 9.36
C LYS A 53 5.50 2.65 9.10
N GLN A 54 5.39 3.31 7.95
CA GLN A 54 4.18 4.06 7.57
C GLN A 54 2.94 3.15 7.49
N VAL A 55 3.10 1.93 6.95
CA VAL A 55 2.04 0.93 6.88
C VAL A 55 1.57 0.53 8.27
N VAL A 56 2.50 0.22 9.19
CA VAL A 56 2.17 -0.17 10.57
C VAL A 56 1.50 0.97 11.34
N GLU A 57 1.98 2.21 11.18
CA GLU A 57 1.34 3.39 11.79
C GLU A 57 -0.10 3.58 11.28
N SER A 58 -0.31 3.44 9.98
CA SER A 58 -1.63 3.56 9.35
C SER A 58 -2.60 2.46 9.80
N VAL A 59 -2.13 1.22 9.95
CA VAL A 59 -2.91 0.13 10.56
C VAL A 59 -3.28 0.49 12.01
N GLY A 60 -2.33 1.02 12.79
CA GLY A 60 -2.58 1.44 14.16
C GLY A 60 -3.60 2.57 14.30
N VAL A 61 -3.68 3.48 13.33
CA VAL A 61 -4.73 4.50 13.26
C VAL A 61 -6.07 3.86 12.92
N PHE A 62 -6.13 3.04 11.87
CA PHE A 62 -7.35 2.38 11.43
C PHE A 62 -7.99 1.48 12.50
N MET A 63 -7.19 0.85 13.36
CA MET A 63 -7.72 0.03 14.47
C MET A 63 -8.35 0.84 15.61
N LYS A 64 -8.13 2.16 15.65
CA LYS A 64 -8.70 3.06 16.68
C LYS A 64 -9.93 3.82 16.19
N GLU A 65 -10.21 3.74 14.89
CA GLU A 65 -11.44 4.23 14.24
C GLU A 65 -12.60 3.24 14.47
#